data_AF-A0AAN9P1U5-F1
#
_entry.id   AF-A0AAN9P1U5-F1
#
_cell.length_a   1.000
_cell.length_b   1.000
_cell.length_c   1.000
_cell.angle_alpha   90.00
_cell.angle_beta   90.00
_cell.angle_gamma   90.00
#
_symmetry.space_group_name_H-M   'P 1'
#
loop_
_entity.id
_entity.type
_entity.pdbx_description
1 polymer ?
#
loop_
_entity_poly.entity_id
_entity_poly.type
_entity_poly.pdbx_seq_one_letter_code
_entity_poly.pdbx_strand_id
1 'polypeptide(L)'
;MPHPWNTLVKGDKELKFLFAFSKCMVLIFCSCLCAMGGGPRVFDEVFWMGSKYSFHIQCIRVIASNTLLNSQLYEVVKNRRSRNRNTEEMDPDAVAKAFVEHYYSTFDSNRSNLANLYQEGSMLSFEGQKIQGSHNIVAKLTSLPFHQCQHSITTVDCQPSGVNAGMLVFVSGNLQLAGEQHALKFSQMFHLMPTPQGSYYVLNDIFRLNYA
;
A
#
# COMPACT_ATOMS: atom_id res chain seq x y z
N MET A 1 31.26 -39.02 -5.07
CA MET A 1 29.91 -38.58 -5.46
C MET A 1 29.22 -38.00 -4.23
N PRO A 2 28.78 -36.73 -4.24
CA PRO A 2 28.11 -36.14 -3.07
C PRO A 2 26.62 -36.49 -3.04
N HIS A 3 26.09 -36.68 -1.83
CA HIS A 3 24.70 -37.06 -1.54
C HIS A 3 23.69 -35.92 -1.84
N PRO A 4 22.40 -36.23 -2.12
CA PRO A 4 21.44 -35.30 -2.74
C PRO A 4 20.81 -34.26 -1.80
N TRP A 5 21.28 -34.11 -0.57
CA TRP A 5 20.60 -33.30 0.45
C TRP A 5 21.00 -31.81 0.47
N ASN A 6 22.01 -31.41 -0.30
CA ASN A 6 22.54 -30.03 -0.24
C ASN A 6 21.90 -29.03 -1.21
N THR A 7 20.84 -29.39 -1.93
CA THR A 7 20.25 -28.50 -2.96
C THR A 7 18.87 -27.93 -2.59
N LEU A 8 18.37 -28.14 -1.38
CA LEU A 8 17.03 -27.71 -0.95
C LEU A 8 17.05 -26.69 0.20
N VAL A 9 18.08 -25.84 0.23
CA VAL A 9 18.12 -24.68 1.14
C VAL A 9 18.53 -23.44 0.37
N LYS A 10 17.71 -23.01 -0.59
CA LYS A 10 17.77 -21.65 -1.13
C LYS A 10 16.45 -21.29 -1.78
N GLY A 11 15.65 -20.52 -1.05
CA GLY A 11 14.55 -19.75 -1.61
C GLY A 11 13.17 -20.36 -1.41
N ASP A 12 12.65 -20.29 -0.19
CA ASP A 12 11.23 -19.94 -0.07
C ASP A 12 10.90 -19.35 1.30
N LYS A 13 10.51 -18.07 1.34
CA LYS A 13 10.07 -17.40 2.58
C LYS A 13 8.72 -18.00 3.06
N GLU A 14 7.98 -18.62 2.16
CA GLU A 14 6.72 -19.35 2.42
C GLU A 14 6.91 -20.58 3.31
N LEU A 15 8.00 -21.36 3.12
CA LEU A 15 8.27 -22.55 3.95
C LEU A 15 8.57 -22.17 5.41
N LYS A 16 9.25 -21.04 5.64
CA LYS A 16 9.49 -20.52 6.99
C LYS A 16 8.19 -20.11 7.69
N PHE A 17 7.21 -19.64 6.92
CA PHE A 17 5.88 -19.28 7.42
C PHE A 17 5.07 -20.52 7.82
N LEU A 18 5.12 -21.59 7.02
CA LEU A 18 4.51 -22.87 7.37
C LEU A 18 5.13 -23.52 8.63
N PHE A 19 6.45 -23.42 8.80
CA PHE A 19 7.11 -23.90 10.02
C PHE A 19 6.75 -23.06 11.26
N ALA A 20 6.53 -21.75 11.12
CA ALA A 20 6.06 -20.89 12.20
C ALA A 20 4.58 -21.16 12.56
N PHE A 21 3.74 -21.42 11.55
CA PHE A 21 2.33 -21.77 11.75
C PHE A 21 2.15 -23.11 12.47
N SER A 22 2.98 -24.11 12.13
CA SER A 22 2.98 -25.41 12.79
C SER A 22 3.39 -25.31 14.26
N LYS A 23 4.40 -24.48 14.59
CA LYS A 23 4.80 -24.22 15.99
C LYS A 23 3.72 -23.47 16.78
N CYS A 24 3.00 -22.54 16.16
CA CYS A 24 1.86 -21.86 16.82
C CYS A 24 0.68 -22.79 17.05
N MET A 25 0.35 -23.69 16.12
CA MET A 25 -0.74 -24.65 16.32
C MET A 25 -0.47 -25.63 17.46
N VAL A 26 0.78 -26.08 17.63
CA VAL A 26 1.17 -26.95 18.76
C VAL A 26 1.05 -26.22 20.10
N LEU A 27 1.37 -24.94 20.16
CA LEU A 27 1.23 -24.12 21.37
C LEU A 27 -0.26 -23.88 21.71
N ILE A 28 -1.11 -23.59 20.72
CA ILE A 28 -2.56 -23.40 20.91
C ILE A 28 -3.24 -24.70 21.38
N PHE A 29 -2.82 -25.86 20.87
CA PHE A 29 -3.35 -27.15 21.29
C PHE A 29 -2.95 -27.51 22.73
N CYS A 30 -1.73 -27.14 23.14
CA CYS A 30 -1.24 -27.34 24.50
C CYS A 30 -1.96 -26.41 25.51
N SER A 31 -2.29 -25.18 25.10
CA SER A 31 -3.08 -24.25 25.92
C SER A 31 -4.54 -24.69 26.11
N CYS A 32 -5.18 -25.24 25.07
CA CYS A 32 -6.55 -25.77 25.16
C CYS A 32 -6.65 -27.00 26.08
N LEU A 33 -5.64 -27.88 26.11
CA LEU A 33 -5.63 -29.03 27.02
C LEU A 33 -5.51 -28.60 28.50
N CYS A 34 -4.80 -27.52 28.77
CA CYS A 34 -4.64 -26.95 30.12
C CYS A 34 -5.93 -26.25 30.61
N ALA A 35 -6.71 -25.66 29.69
CA ALA A 35 -7.97 -24.97 30.00
C ALA A 35 -9.16 -25.92 30.32
N MET A 36 -9.05 -27.22 30.02
CA MET A 36 -10.11 -28.22 30.26
C MET A 36 -10.03 -28.91 31.64
N GLY A 37 -9.26 -28.38 32.60
CA GLY A 37 -9.40 -28.74 34.02
C GLY A 37 -8.85 -30.12 34.44
N GLY A 38 -7.79 -30.62 33.80
CA GLY A 38 -7.08 -31.81 34.26
C GLY A 38 -6.21 -31.53 35.48
N GLY A 39 -6.61 -32.02 36.66
CA GLY A 39 -5.88 -31.85 37.92
C GLY A 39 -4.49 -32.52 37.96
N PRO A 40 -3.66 -32.20 38.97
CA PRO A 40 -2.26 -32.60 39.05
C PRO A 40 -2.12 -34.03 39.57
N ARG A 41 -2.46 -35.04 38.76
CA ARG A 41 -2.07 -36.45 38.98
C ARG A 41 -1.86 -37.21 37.67
N VAL A 42 -1.20 -36.59 36.69
CA VAL A 42 -0.75 -37.27 35.45
C VAL A 42 0.63 -36.74 35.05
N PHE A 43 1.58 -36.70 35.99
CA PHE A 43 2.93 -36.18 35.70
C PHE A 43 4.09 -37.18 35.93
N ASP A 44 3.82 -38.43 36.33
CA ASP A 44 4.90 -39.37 36.69
C ASP A 44 4.98 -40.67 35.86
N GLU A 45 4.17 -40.88 34.82
CA GLU A 45 4.32 -42.05 33.92
C GLU A 45 4.67 -41.69 32.47
N VAL A 46 5.70 -40.87 32.27
CA VAL A 46 6.30 -40.73 30.92
C VAL A 46 7.82 -40.61 30.99
N PHE A 47 8.48 -41.57 31.64
CA PHE A 47 9.94 -41.71 31.49
C PHE A 47 10.41 -43.16 31.67
N TRP A 48 10.16 -44.05 30.69
CA TRP A 48 11.22 -44.78 29.99
C TRP A 48 10.72 -45.74 28.89
N MET A 49 11.53 -45.80 27.83
CA MET A 49 11.71 -46.88 26.86
C MET A 49 10.65 -47.15 25.76
N GLY A 50 11.01 -46.71 24.55
CA GLY A 50 11.00 -47.62 23.39
C GLY A 50 9.84 -47.56 22.40
N SER A 51 9.76 -46.52 21.56
CA SER A 51 9.39 -46.60 20.12
C SER A 51 9.17 -45.22 19.48
N LYS A 52 10.25 -44.49 19.22
CA LYS A 52 10.21 -43.14 18.62
C LYS A 52 9.94 -43.08 17.12
N TYR A 53 9.66 -44.20 16.44
CA TYR A 53 9.44 -44.23 14.98
C TYR A 53 8.02 -44.62 14.53
N SER A 54 7.10 -44.96 15.45
CA SER A 54 5.72 -45.34 15.09
C SER A 54 4.72 -44.18 15.21
N PHE A 55 4.87 -43.31 16.21
CA PHE A 55 3.97 -42.17 16.41
C PHE A 55 4.11 -41.07 15.35
N HIS A 56 5.31 -40.88 14.82
CA HIS A 56 5.54 -39.86 13.78
C HIS A 56 4.90 -40.25 12.44
N ILE A 57 4.79 -41.55 12.14
CA ILE A 57 4.12 -42.06 10.93
C ILE A 57 2.59 -42.04 11.12
N GLN A 58 2.10 -42.27 12.34
CA GLN A 58 0.66 -42.21 12.62
C GLN A 58 0.11 -40.76 12.57
N CYS A 59 0.85 -39.77 13.08
CA CYS A 59 0.45 -38.35 12.96
C CYS A 59 0.56 -37.82 11.53
N ILE A 60 1.58 -38.25 10.75
CA ILE A 60 1.67 -37.92 9.32
C ILE A 60 0.53 -38.57 8.52
N ARG A 61 0.11 -39.80 8.88
CA ARG A 61 -1.07 -40.44 8.27
C ARG A 61 -2.36 -39.70 8.58
N VAL A 62 -2.56 -39.17 9.79
CA VAL A 62 -3.74 -38.36 10.13
C VAL A 62 -3.75 -37.00 9.40
N ILE A 63 -2.58 -36.39 9.17
CA ILE A 63 -2.47 -35.15 8.37
C ILE A 63 -2.64 -35.44 6.87
N ALA A 64 -2.11 -36.57 6.37
CA ALA A 64 -2.23 -36.98 4.96
C ALA A 64 -3.61 -37.54 4.59
N SER A 65 -4.37 -38.10 5.54
CA SER A 65 -5.74 -38.56 5.34
C SER A 65 -6.78 -37.43 5.38
N ASN A 66 -6.36 -36.19 5.64
CA ASN A 66 -7.24 -35.03 5.69
C ASN A 66 -7.09 -34.14 4.45
N THR A 67 -7.07 -34.77 3.27
CA THR A 67 -7.14 -34.09 1.96
C THR A 67 -8.35 -33.14 1.85
N LEU A 68 -9.42 -33.39 2.62
CA LEU A 68 -10.57 -32.49 2.74
C LEU A 68 -10.25 -31.21 3.54
N LEU A 69 -9.53 -31.28 4.65
CA LEU A 69 -9.21 -30.08 5.45
C LEU A 69 -8.15 -29.19 4.77
N ASN A 70 -7.18 -29.79 4.06
CA ASN A 70 -6.23 -29.02 3.26
C ASN A 70 -6.87 -28.39 2.02
N SER A 71 -7.80 -29.08 1.33
CA SER A 71 -8.54 -28.48 0.22
C SER A 71 -9.51 -27.40 0.69
N GLN A 72 -10.18 -27.58 1.85
CA GLN A 72 -11.03 -26.57 2.46
C GLN A 72 -10.24 -25.34 2.92
N LEU A 73 -9.06 -25.51 3.55
CA LEU A 73 -8.19 -24.39 3.91
C LEU A 73 -7.62 -23.69 2.68
N TYR A 74 -7.23 -24.43 1.65
CA TYR A 74 -6.79 -23.86 0.38
C TYR A 74 -7.92 -23.08 -0.29
N GLU A 75 -9.14 -23.60 -0.31
CA GLU A 75 -10.32 -22.90 -0.80
C GLU A 75 -10.76 -21.75 0.10
N VAL A 76 -10.51 -21.75 1.41
CA VAL A 76 -10.73 -20.60 2.32
C VAL A 76 -9.66 -19.51 2.11
N VAL A 77 -8.40 -19.86 1.88
CA VAL A 77 -7.30 -18.93 1.56
C VAL A 77 -7.47 -18.36 0.15
N LYS A 78 -7.85 -19.19 -0.82
CA LYS A 78 -8.20 -18.81 -2.19
C LYS A 78 -9.50 -18.00 -2.22
N ASN A 79 -10.50 -18.33 -1.41
CA ASN A 79 -11.69 -17.49 -1.21
C ASN A 79 -11.35 -16.21 -0.46
N ARG A 80 -10.36 -16.14 0.43
CA ARG A 80 -9.92 -14.84 0.99
C ARG A 80 -9.20 -14.00 -0.06
N ARG A 81 -8.40 -14.59 -0.94
CA ARG A 81 -7.86 -13.91 -2.14
C ARG A 81 -8.94 -13.55 -3.17
N SER A 82 -10.05 -14.29 -3.23
CA SER A 82 -11.13 -14.07 -4.20
C SER A 82 -12.31 -13.24 -3.68
N ARG A 83 -12.55 -13.18 -2.36
CA ARG A 83 -13.59 -12.34 -1.73
C ARG A 83 -13.20 -10.88 -1.63
N ASN A 84 -11.93 -10.55 -1.89
CA ASN A 84 -11.47 -9.17 -1.99
C ASN A 84 -11.54 -8.61 -3.42
N ARG A 85 -12.25 -9.26 -4.36
CA ARG A 85 -12.27 -8.89 -5.79
C ARG A 85 -13.52 -8.16 -6.28
N ASN A 86 -14.37 -7.65 -5.40
CA ASN A 86 -15.54 -6.84 -5.80
C ASN A 86 -15.56 -5.43 -5.18
N THR A 87 -14.38 -4.86 -4.92
CA THR A 87 -14.21 -3.41 -5.02
C THR A 87 -13.52 -3.23 -6.37
N GLU A 88 -14.13 -2.52 -7.32
CA GLU A 88 -13.39 -2.06 -8.49
C GLU A 88 -12.30 -1.11 -7.98
N GLU A 89 -11.11 -1.66 -7.72
CA GLU A 89 -9.95 -0.91 -7.31
C GLU A 89 -9.56 -0.06 -8.51
N MET A 90 -9.96 1.22 -8.51
CA MET A 90 -9.61 2.17 -9.58
C MET A 90 -8.10 2.16 -9.76
N ASP A 91 -7.65 2.00 -11.01
CA ASP A 91 -6.24 2.00 -11.37
C ASP A 91 -5.56 3.31 -10.88
N PRO A 92 -4.64 3.26 -9.89
CA PRO A 92 -4.04 4.46 -9.31
C PRO A 92 -3.33 5.35 -10.34
N ASP A 93 -2.77 4.75 -11.39
CA ASP A 93 -2.13 5.48 -12.49
C ASP A 93 -3.16 6.24 -13.32
N ALA A 94 -4.32 5.63 -13.60
CA ALA A 94 -5.40 6.31 -14.30
C ALA A 94 -5.98 7.47 -13.47
N VAL A 95 -6.16 7.28 -12.15
CA VAL A 95 -6.63 8.34 -11.25
C VAL A 95 -5.64 9.49 -11.20
N ALA A 96 -4.35 9.21 -11.04
CA ALA A 96 -3.30 10.22 -10.98
C ALA A 96 -3.24 11.04 -12.27
N LYS A 97 -3.29 10.39 -13.44
CA LYS A 97 -3.29 11.08 -14.75
C LYS A 97 -4.52 11.97 -14.92
N ALA A 98 -5.71 11.47 -14.58
CA ALA A 98 -6.94 12.26 -14.65
C ALA A 98 -6.91 13.46 -13.69
N PHE A 99 -6.41 13.26 -12.47
CA PHE A 99 -6.20 14.35 -11.50
C PHE A 99 -5.23 15.40 -12.05
N VAL A 100 -4.09 14.98 -12.60
CA VAL A 100 -3.08 15.88 -13.17
C VAL A 100 -3.66 16.70 -14.30
N GLU A 101 -4.33 16.06 -15.26
CA GLU A 101 -4.99 16.74 -16.37
C GLU A 101 -6.01 17.78 -15.88
N HIS A 102 -6.87 17.39 -14.93
CA HIS A 102 -7.85 18.29 -14.34
C HIS A 102 -7.21 19.47 -13.60
N TYR A 103 -6.18 19.21 -12.79
CA TYR A 103 -5.49 20.23 -12.00
C TYR A 103 -4.88 21.30 -12.90
N TYR A 104 -4.06 20.92 -13.89
CA TYR A 104 -3.37 21.89 -14.73
C TYR A 104 -4.31 22.58 -15.73
N SER A 105 -5.31 21.88 -16.26
CA SER A 105 -6.35 22.52 -17.09
C SER A 105 -7.11 23.59 -16.30
N THR A 106 -7.45 23.30 -15.04
CA THR A 106 -8.12 24.26 -14.15
C THR A 106 -7.16 25.41 -13.78
N PHE A 107 -5.89 25.11 -13.54
CA PHE A 107 -4.88 26.13 -13.24
C PHE A 107 -4.70 27.12 -14.40
N ASP A 108 -4.66 26.64 -15.63
CA ASP A 108 -4.44 27.47 -16.82
C ASP A 108 -5.67 28.29 -17.20
N SER A 109 -6.88 27.78 -16.93
CA SER A 109 -8.14 28.44 -17.29
C SER A 109 -8.73 29.31 -16.17
N ASN A 110 -8.84 28.80 -14.95
CA ASN A 110 -9.40 29.51 -13.81
C ASN A 110 -8.87 28.96 -12.47
N ARG A 111 -7.77 29.56 -11.98
CA ARG A 111 -7.11 29.17 -10.73
C ARG A 111 -8.00 29.22 -9.49
N SER A 112 -9.03 30.07 -9.48
CA SER A 112 -9.92 30.17 -8.31
C SER A 112 -10.68 28.86 -8.04
N ASN A 113 -10.94 28.06 -9.09
CA ASN A 113 -11.63 26.79 -8.98
C ASN A 113 -10.78 25.68 -8.34
N LEU A 114 -9.47 25.87 -8.20
CA LEU A 114 -8.59 24.93 -7.50
C LEU A 114 -8.91 24.81 -6.01
N ALA A 115 -9.65 25.76 -5.43
CA ALA A 115 -10.09 25.71 -4.04
C ALA A 115 -10.76 24.39 -3.66
N ASN A 116 -11.51 23.80 -4.60
CA ASN A 116 -12.26 22.57 -4.39
C ASN A 116 -11.36 21.33 -4.26
N LEU A 117 -10.09 21.42 -4.64
CA LEU A 117 -9.13 20.32 -4.55
C LEU A 117 -8.38 20.29 -3.22
N TYR A 118 -8.47 21.37 -2.42
CA TYR A 118 -7.79 21.50 -1.13
C TYR A 118 -8.77 21.58 0.03
N GLN A 119 -8.31 21.17 1.21
CA GLN A 119 -9.04 21.25 2.47
C GLN A 119 -8.28 22.12 3.49
N GLU A 120 -8.83 22.31 4.69
CA GLU A 120 -8.16 23.07 5.76
C GLU A 120 -6.84 22.44 6.20
N GLY A 121 -6.76 21.11 6.19
CA GLY A 121 -5.54 20.36 6.52
C GLY A 121 -4.48 20.36 5.41
N SER A 122 -4.78 20.92 4.23
CA SER A 122 -3.86 20.90 3.09
C SER A 122 -2.68 21.86 3.27
N MET A 123 -1.55 21.53 2.66
CA MET A 123 -0.36 22.38 2.66
C MET A 123 0.28 22.45 1.27
N LEU A 124 0.54 23.67 0.81
CA LEU A 124 1.32 23.99 -0.38
C LEU A 124 2.72 24.45 0.04
N SER A 125 3.77 23.93 -0.59
CA SER A 125 5.11 24.50 -0.60
C SER A 125 5.40 25.05 -1.98
N PHE A 126 5.33 26.37 -2.17
CA PHE A 126 5.57 27.04 -3.45
C PHE A 126 6.92 27.74 -3.41
N GLU A 127 7.89 27.29 -4.23
CA GLU A 127 9.26 27.82 -4.22
C GLU A 127 9.92 27.82 -2.82
N GLY A 128 9.51 26.86 -1.96
CA GLY A 128 10.01 26.72 -0.59
C GLY A 128 9.23 27.48 0.48
N GLN A 129 8.29 28.36 0.09
CA GLN A 129 7.37 28.99 1.04
C GLN A 129 6.22 28.05 1.36
N LYS A 130 5.97 27.78 2.65
CA LYS A 130 4.86 26.94 3.12
C LYS A 130 3.60 27.78 3.31
N ILE A 131 2.49 27.32 2.75
CA ILE A 131 1.16 27.90 2.86
C ILE A 131 0.19 26.80 3.31
N GLN A 132 -0.58 27.06 4.36
CA GLN A 132 -1.49 26.07 4.93
C GLN A 132 -2.95 26.51 4.76
N GLY A 133 -3.82 25.53 4.45
CA GLY A 133 -5.26 25.69 4.32
C GLY A 133 -5.70 26.16 2.93
N SER A 134 -6.81 25.58 2.44
CA SER A 134 -7.36 25.82 1.09
C SER A 134 -7.47 27.30 0.72
N HIS A 135 -8.01 28.15 1.60
CA HIS A 135 -8.17 29.58 1.33
C HIS A 135 -6.84 30.28 1.03
N ASN A 136 -5.83 30.06 1.88
CA ASN A 136 -4.51 30.68 1.71
C ASN A 136 -3.77 30.13 0.48
N ILE A 137 -3.93 28.83 0.21
CA ILE A 137 -3.34 28.18 -0.98
C ILE A 137 -3.88 28.85 -2.24
N VAL A 138 -5.20 28.98 -2.38
CA VAL A 138 -5.83 29.59 -3.56
C VAL A 138 -5.48 31.07 -3.67
N ALA A 139 -5.43 31.79 -2.55
CA ALA A 139 -4.97 33.18 -2.53
C ALA A 139 -3.54 33.30 -3.08
N LYS A 140 -2.62 32.39 -2.69
CA LYS A 140 -1.26 32.36 -3.23
C LYS A 140 -1.23 32.04 -4.74
N LEU A 141 -2.00 31.06 -5.19
CA LEU A 141 -2.02 30.65 -6.61
C LEU A 141 -2.64 31.74 -7.51
N THR A 142 -3.62 32.47 -7.00
CA THR A 142 -4.26 33.59 -7.72
C THR A 142 -3.43 34.88 -7.67
N SER A 143 -2.60 35.08 -6.64
CA SER A 143 -1.71 36.23 -6.52
C SER A 143 -0.43 36.14 -7.36
N LEU A 144 -0.23 35.06 -8.12
CA LEU A 144 0.96 34.91 -8.95
C LEU A 144 0.99 36.01 -10.03
N PRO A 145 2.15 36.59 -10.33
CA PRO A 145 2.27 37.80 -11.16
C PRO A 145 2.03 37.56 -12.66
N PHE A 146 1.48 36.40 -13.03
CA PHE A 146 1.13 36.05 -14.40
C PHE A 146 -0.34 35.63 -14.44
N HIS A 147 -1.10 36.22 -15.36
CA HIS A 147 -2.51 35.85 -15.53
C HIS A 147 -2.66 34.62 -16.42
N GLN A 148 -2.00 34.62 -17.57
CA GLN A 148 -2.09 33.54 -18.54
C GLN A 148 -0.80 32.70 -18.54
N CYS A 149 -0.97 31.39 -18.36
CA CYS A 149 0.09 30.40 -18.47
C CYS A 149 -0.46 29.14 -19.15
N GLN A 150 0.45 28.30 -19.63
CA GLN A 150 0.14 26.99 -20.17
C GLN A 150 1.12 25.98 -19.58
N HIS A 151 0.59 24.94 -18.93
CA HIS A 151 1.37 23.79 -18.51
C HIS A 151 1.39 22.75 -19.62
N SER A 152 2.57 22.20 -19.88
CA SER A 152 2.78 21.02 -20.74
C SER A 152 3.44 19.94 -19.90
N ILE A 153 2.66 18.90 -19.59
CA ILE A 153 3.11 17.79 -18.74
C ILE A 153 3.95 16.80 -19.56
N THR A 154 5.12 16.44 -19.04
CA THR A 154 6.06 15.53 -19.69
C THR A 154 5.98 14.14 -19.07
N THR A 155 6.01 14.05 -17.74
CA THR A 155 5.92 12.78 -17.02
C THR A 155 4.97 12.88 -15.85
N VAL A 156 4.32 11.75 -15.56
CA VAL A 156 3.48 11.55 -14.37
C VAL A 156 3.83 10.17 -13.83
N ASP A 157 4.32 10.13 -12.61
CA ASP A 157 4.63 8.91 -11.88
C ASP A 157 3.72 8.83 -10.65
N CYS A 158 3.11 7.68 -10.41
CA CYS A 158 2.22 7.45 -9.28
C CYS A 158 2.73 6.31 -8.40
N GLN A 159 2.64 6.49 -7.08
CA GLN A 159 2.89 5.42 -6.10
C GLN A 159 1.82 5.46 -5.00
N PRO A 160 1.39 4.31 -4.47
CA PRO A 160 0.58 4.29 -3.25
C PRO A 160 1.33 4.93 -2.08
N SER A 161 0.68 5.81 -1.31
CA SER A 161 1.29 6.43 -0.12
C SER A 161 1.32 5.48 1.10
N GLY A 162 0.69 4.31 0.99
CA GLY A 162 0.67 3.25 2.00
C GLY A 162 -0.38 3.45 3.11
N VAL A 163 -0.88 4.67 3.31
CA VAL A 163 -1.87 4.99 4.35
C VAL A 163 -3.21 5.32 3.69
N ASN A 164 -4.29 4.68 4.15
CA ASN A 164 -5.68 4.97 3.75
C ASN A 164 -5.90 5.06 2.24
N ALA A 165 -5.22 4.24 1.43
CA ALA A 165 -5.31 4.28 -0.04
C ALA A 165 -4.99 5.66 -0.67
N GLY A 166 -4.15 6.46 -0.03
CA GLY A 166 -3.60 7.68 -0.62
C GLY A 166 -2.58 7.40 -1.73
N MET A 167 -2.28 8.41 -2.53
CA MET A 167 -1.35 8.35 -3.65
C MET A 167 -0.33 9.48 -3.60
N LEU A 168 0.92 9.17 -3.93
CA LEU A 168 1.97 10.13 -4.22
C LEU A 168 2.07 10.25 -5.74
N VAL A 169 1.88 11.46 -6.24
CA VAL A 169 1.94 11.76 -7.68
C VAL A 169 3.08 12.73 -7.90
N PHE A 170 4.06 12.32 -8.69
CA PHE A 170 5.19 13.15 -9.10
C PHE A 170 5.00 13.57 -10.56
N VAL A 171 5.12 14.87 -10.81
CA VAL A 171 4.90 15.48 -12.11
C VAL A 171 6.13 16.25 -12.52
N SER A 172 6.52 16.10 -13.77
CA SER A 172 7.49 16.97 -14.42
C SER A 172 6.91 17.56 -15.70
N GLY A 173 7.27 18.79 -16.01
CA GLY A 173 6.72 19.49 -17.16
C GLY A 173 7.40 20.80 -17.47
N ASN A 174 6.78 21.52 -18.39
CA ASN A 174 7.17 22.87 -18.79
C ASN A 174 6.00 23.82 -18.54
N LEU A 175 6.30 25.01 -18.04
CA LEU A 175 5.38 26.12 -17.80
C LEU A 175 5.73 27.23 -18.79
N GLN A 176 4.84 27.49 -19.72
CA GLN A 176 4.95 28.60 -20.67
C GLN A 176 4.13 29.78 -20.13
N LEU A 177 4.79 30.93 -19.95
CA LEU A 177 4.11 32.18 -19.59
C LEU A 177 3.80 32.98 -20.86
N ALA A 178 2.68 33.71 -20.86
CA ALA A 178 2.34 34.58 -21.98
C ALA A 178 3.38 35.71 -22.11
N GLY A 179 3.89 35.92 -23.33
CA GLY A 179 4.90 36.93 -23.63
C GLY A 179 6.35 36.49 -23.43
N GLU A 180 6.59 35.34 -22.77
CA GLU A 180 7.92 34.77 -22.62
C GLU A 180 8.27 33.84 -23.79
N GLN A 181 9.50 33.89 -24.28
CA GLN A 181 9.97 33.02 -25.36
C GLN A 181 10.34 31.61 -24.86
N HIS A 182 10.73 31.50 -23.59
CA HIS A 182 11.28 30.26 -23.03
C HIS A 182 10.29 29.64 -22.04
N ALA A 183 10.02 28.36 -22.20
CA ALA A 183 9.27 27.59 -21.23
C ALA A 183 10.15 27.27 -20.01
N LEU A 184 9.60 27.46 -18.82
CA LEU A 184 10.27 27.14 -17.56
C LEU A 184 10.04 25.68 -17.23
N LYS A 185 11.09 24.92 -16.92
CA LYS A 185 10.93 23.56 -16.43
C LYS A 185 10.44 23.60 -14.99
N PHE A 186 9.56 22.67 -14.63
CA PHE A 186 9.09 22.54 -13.25
C PHE A 186 8.95 21.08 -12.83
N SER A 187 8.93 20.87 -11.53
CA SER A 187 8.57 19.62 -10.88
C SER A 187 7.57 19.90 -9.77
N GLN A 188 6.56 19.05 -9.67
CA GLN A 188 5.52 19.17 -8.66
C GLN A 188 5.18 17.81 -8.08
N MET A 189 4.96 17.75 -6.77
CA MET A 189 4.54 16.54 -6.08
C MET A 189 3.21 16.78 -5.37
N PHE A 190 2.26 15.87 -5.59
CA PHE A 190 0.98 15.85 -4.90
C PHE A 190 0.86 14.61 -4.03
N HIS A 191 0.44 14.79 -2.78
CA HIS A 191 -0.05 13.71 -1.95
C HIS A 191 -1.57 13.76 -1.93
N LEU A 192 -2.20 12.86 -2.69
CA LEU A 192 -3.64 12.72 -2.79
C LEU A 192 -4.17 11.80 -1.69
N MET A 193 -5.23 12.22 -1.03
CA MET A 193 -5.92 11.42 -0.02
C MET A 193 -7.37 11.22 -0.43
N PRO A 194 -7.93 10.02 -0.23
CA PRO A 194 -9.34 9.81 -0.54
C PRO A 194 -10.23 10.55 0.45
N THR A 195 -11.37 10.97 -0.07
CA THR A 195 -12.48 11.53 0.68
C THR A 195 -13.49 10.44 1.00
N PRO A 196 -14.31 10.57 2.06
CA PRO A 196 -15.39 9.64 2.35
C PRO A 196 -16.39 9.44 1.19
N GLN A 197 -16.49 10.43 0.29
CA GLN A 197 -17.36 10.42 -0.88
C GLN A 197 -16.77 9.65 -2.07
N GLY A 198 -15.58 9.08 -1.95
CA GLY A 198 -14.92 8.32 -3.03
C GLY A 198 -14.17 9.18 -4.05
N SER A 199 -14.01 10.48 -3.80
CA SER A 199 -13.13 11.37 -4.57
C SER A 199 -11.77 11.55 -3.88
N TYR A 200 -10.86 12.34 -4.44
CA TYR A 200 -9.54 12.65 -3.85
C TYR A 200 -9.38 14.15 -3.61
N TYR A 201 -8.66 14.50 -2.54
CA TYR A 201 -8.22 15.86 -2.28
C TYR A 201 -6.70 15.90 -2.11
N VAL A 202 -6.10 17.09 -2.29
CA VAL A 202 -4.67 17.32 -2.18
C VAL A 202 -4.33 17.61 -0.72
N LEU A 203 -3.67 16.68 -0.04
CA LEU A 203 -3.17 16.90 1.32
C LEU A 203 -1.86 17.69 1.30
N ASN A 204 -0.91 17.29 0.45
CA ASN A 204 0.35 18.02 0.28
C ASN A 204 0.58 18.34 -1.19
N ASP A 205 1.09 19.54 -1.43
CA ASP A 205 1.46 20.05 -2.75
C ASP A 205 2.84 20.70 -2.62
N ILE A 206 3.81 20.28 -3.42
CA ILE A 206 5.16 20.85 -3.43
C ILE A 206 5.52 21.20 -4.85
N PHE A 207 5.65 22.50 -5.13
CA PHE A 207 5.98 23.03 -6.45
C PHE A 207 7.37 23.66 -6.45
N ARG A 208 8.16 23.33 -7.49
CA ARG A 208 9.47 23.92 -7.77
C ARG A 208 9.66 24.17 -9.26
N LEU A 209 10.14 25.35 -9.60
CA LEU A 209 10.81 25.65 -10.85
C LEU A 209 12.22 25.05 -10.84
N ASN A 210 12.59 24.45 -11.95
CA ASN A 210 13.90 23.87 -12.17
C ASN A 210 14.78 24.94 -12.81
N TYR A 211 15.51 25.68 -11.98
CA TYR A 211 16.54 26.61 -12.43
C TYR A 211 17.76 25.81 -12.91
N ALA A 212 18.11 25.96 -14.18
CA ALA A 212 19.32 25.39 -14.78
C ALA A 212 20.48 26.39 -14.72
#